data_AF-A0A1X1Z6Z8-F1
#
_entry.id   AF-A0A1X1Z6Z8-F1
#
_cell.length_a   1.000
_cell.length_b   1.000
_cell.length_c   1.000
_cell.angle_alpha   90.00
_cell.angle_beta   90.00
_cell.angle_gamma   90.00
#
_symmetry.space_group_name_H-M   'P 1'
#
loop_
_entity.id
_entity.type
_entity.pdbx_description
1 polymer ?
#
loop_
_entity_poly.entity_id
_entity_poly.type
_entity_poly.pdbx_seq_one_letter_code
_entity_poly.pdbx_strand_id
1 'polypeptide(L)'
;MTAAPITHRRDNRRFADDIRNFTASPQLAVNLQRVLVDLVELHLQGKQAHWNVIGSNFRDLHLQLDELVDAAREASDTVAERMRALDAVPDGRSDTVAATTSLPQFPSNEINTGDVVDLVTTQTYATVDTIRDVHDAVDADDPSTSDLLHEIIDSLEKLAWMIKSENRKI
;
A
#
# COMPACT_ATOMS: atom_id res chain seq x y z
N MET A 1 35.33 11.57 -62.86
CA MET A 1 34.21 12.00 -61.98
C MET A 1 34.33 11.23 -60.68
N THR A 2 34.90 11.85 -59.66
CA THR A 2 35.11 11.28 -58.33
C THR A 2 33.82 11.38 -57.52
N ALA A 3 33.28 10.26 -57.07
CA ALA A 3 32.12 10.23 -56.19
C ALA A 3 32.49 10.83 -54.82
N ALA A 4 31.67 11.75 -54.33
CA ALA A 4 31.84 12.38 -53.03
C ALA A 4 31.61 11.36 -51.89
N PRO A 5 32.30 11.50 -50.75
CA PRO A 5 32.14 10.58 -49.63
C PRO A 5 30.78 10.80 -48.97
N ILE A 6 30.04 9.71 -48.77
CA ILE A 6 28.78 9.72 -48.01
C ILE A 6 29.13 10.04 -46.56
N THR A 7 28.88 11.29 -46.16
CA THR A 7 28.89 11.68 -44.75
C THR A 7 27.67 11.05 -44.08
N HIS A 8 27.87 9.95 -43.35
CA HIS A 8 26.86 9.46 -42.41
C HIS A 8 26.58 10.57 -41.39
N ARG A 9 25.39 11.18 -41.47
CA ARG A 9 24.84 11.96 -40.36
C ARG A 9 24.86 11.05 -39.14
N ARG A 10 25.46 11.50 -38.03
CA ARG A 10 25.26 10.84 -36.74
C ARG A 10 23.79 11.02 -36.38
N ASP A 11 22.99 9.99 -36.60
CA ASP A 11 21.62 9.93 -36.10
C ASP A 11 21.70 9.89 -34.57
N ASN A 12 21.16 10.91 -33.89
CA ASN A 12 21.09 10.99 -32.42
C ASN A 12 20.08 9.97 -31.82
N ARG A 13 19.79 8.86 -32.51
CA ARG A 13 18.83 7.83 -32.07
C ARG A 13 19.59 6.72 -31.32
N ARG A 14 19.09 6.32 -30.14
CA ARG A 14 19.63 5.18 -29.38
C ARG A 14 19.37 3.86 -30.11
N PHE A 15 20.23 2.86 -29.90
CA PHE A 15 20.00 1.50 -30.36
C PHE A 15 19.09 0.75 -29.40
N ALA A 16 18.26 -0.15 -29.93
CA ALA A 16 17.32 -0.93 -29.12
C ALA A 16 18.03 -1.81 -28.08
N ASP A 17 19.20 -2.37 -28.44
CA ASP A 17 19.98 -3.26 -27.57
C ASP A 17 20.55 -2.56 -26.31
N ASP A 18 20.61 -1.23 -26.31
CA ASP A 18 21.08 -0.40 -25.19
C ASP A 18 19.97 -0.03 -24.20
N ILE A 19 18.72 -0.41 -24.48
CA ILE A 19 17.56 -0.09 -23.65
C ILE A 19 17.29 -1.29 -22.75
N ARG A 20 17.37 -1.06 -21.44
CA ARG A 20 17.02 -2.04 -20.41
C ARG A 20 15.90 -1.47 -19.55
N ASN A 21 15.00 -2.34 -19.13
CA ASN A 21 14.01 -2.00 -18.11
C ASN A 21 14.72 -1.86 -16.77
N PHE A 22 14.16 -1.03 -15.89
CA PHE A 22 14.53 -1.07 -14.49
C PHE A 22 13.93 -2.33 -13.87
N THR A 23 14.72 -3.03 -13.05
CA THR A 23 14.28 -4.22 -12.31
C THR A 23 14.56 -3.97 -10.83
N ALA A 24 13.57 -4.20 -9.99
CA ALA A 24 13.70 -4.01 -8.55
C ALA A 24 14.83 -4.89 -7.98
N SER A 25 15.56 -4.36 -7.00
CA SER A 25 16.42 -5.20 -6.18
C SER A 25 15.57 -6.23 -5.40
N PRO A 26 16.18 -7.35 -4.97
CA PRO A 26 15.49 -8.28 -4.08
C PRO A 26 14.97 -7.60 -2.81
N GLN A 27 15.68 -6.58 -2.29
CA GLN A 27 15.27 -5.86 -1.10
C GLN A 27 14.03 -4.99 -1.35
N LEU A 28 13.95 -4.28 -2.47
CA LEU A 28 12.77 -3.50 -2.86
C LEU A 28 11.56 -4.42 -3.04
N ALA A 29 11.73 -5.57 -3.70
CA ALA A 29 10.67 -6.56 -3.85
C ALA A 29 10.15 -7.06 -2.49
N VAL A 30 11.05 -7.38 -1.55
CA VAL A 30 10.68 -7.81 -0.19
C VAL A 30 9.97 -6.70 0.59
N ASN A 31 10.45 -5.46 0.49
CA ASN A 31 9.86 -4.32 1.19
C ASN A 31 8.43 -4.03 0.69
N LEU A 32 8.21 -4.05 -0.62
CA LEU A 32 6.87 -3.86 -1.19
C LEU A 32 5.93 -5.04 -0.86
N GLN A 33 6.46 -6.26 -0.79
CA GLN A 33 5.66 -7.42 -0.35
C GLN A 33 5.18 -7.26 1.10
N ARG A 34 6.00 -6.69 2.00
CA ARG A 34 5.59 -6.38 3.39
C ARG A 34 4.43 -5.38 3.43
N VAL A 35 4.52 -4.31 2.65
CA VAL A 35 3.46 -3.31 2.55
C VAL A 35 2.18 -3.93 1.96
N LEU A 36 2.32 -4.74 0.91
CA LEU A 36 1.19 -5.38 0.24
C LEU A 36 0.37 -6.25 1.21
N VAL A 37 1.00 -7.13 1.99
CA VAL A 37 0.26 -8.05 2.87
C VAL A 37 -0.47 -7.32 3.99
N ASP A 38 0.09 -6.23 4.51
CA ASP A 38 -0.55 -5.43 5.55
C ASP A 38 -1.72 -4.61 5.01
N LEU A 39 -1.63 -4.09 3.77
CA LEU A 39 -2.78 -3.46 3.09
C LEU A 39 -3.90 -4.47 2.82
N VAL A 40 -3.55 -5.69 2.41
CA VAL A 40 -4.52 -6.76 2.18
C VAL A 40 -5.21 -7.16 3.49
N GLU A 41 -4.43 -7.35 4.56
CA GLU A 41 -5.00 -7.65 5.88
C GLU A 41 -5.89 -6.50 6.38
N LEU A 42 -5.47 -5.25 6.23
CA LEU A 42 -6.23 -4.09 6.67
C LEU A 42 -7.61 -4.02 6.01
N HIS A 43 -7.72 -4.29 4.70
CA HIS A 43 -9.03 -4.26 4.04
C HIS A 43 -9.91 -5.46 4.43
N LEU A 44 -9.32 -6.60 4.80
CA LEU A 44 -10.07 -7.76 5.33
C LEU A 44 -10.62 -7.45 6.73
N GLN A 45 -9.77 -6.96 7.62
CA GLN A 45 -10.17 -6.56 8.98
C GLN A 45 -11.16 -5.37 8.95
N GLY A 46 -10.97 -4.42 8.04
CA GLY A 46 -11.89 -3.30 7.84
C GLY A 46 -13.31 -3.78 7.48
N LYS A 47 -13.45 -4.80 6.61
CA LYS A 47 -14.77 -5.39 6.32
C LYS A 47 -15.32 -6.19 7.49
N GLN A 48 -14.47 -6.92 8.22
CA GLN A 48 -14.88 -7.61 9.45
C GLN A 48 -15.45 -6.64 10.48
N ALA A 49 -14.83 -5.47 10.66
CA ALA A 49 -15.32 -4.39 11.50
C ALA A 49 -16.63 -3.79 10.96
N HIS A 50 -16.68 -3.47 9.66
CA HIS A 50 -17.82 -2.86 9.00
C HIS A 50 -19.11 -3.70 9.12
N TRP A 51 -19.01 -5.03 9.04
CA TRP A 51 -20.16 -5.92 9.17
C TRP A 51 -20.64 -6.10 10.60
N ASN A 52 -19.73 -6.08 11.59
CA ASN A 52 -20.03 -6.52 12.95
C ASN A 52 -20.01 -5.39 14.00
N VAL A 53 -19.79 -4.14 13.58
CA VAL A 53 -19.91 -2.99 14.46
C VAL A 53 -21.38 -2.76 14.84
N ILE A 54 -21.63 -2.53 16.13
CA ILE A 54 -22.95 -2.18 16.67
C ILE A 54 -22.84 -1.06 17.71
N GLY A 55 -23.96 -0.41 18.04
CA GLY A 55 -24.05 0.55 19.14
C GLY A 55 -24.18 2.01 18.70
N SER A 56 -23.78 2.92 19.59
CA SER A 56 -23.91 4.37 19.38
C SER A 56 -23.13 4.81 18.14
N ASN A 57 -23.69 5.70 17.34
CA ASN A 57 -23.08 6.19 16.09
C ASN A 57 -22.71 5.10 15.04
N PHE A 58 -23.37 3.93 15.10
CA PHE A 58 -23.14 2.80 14.18
C PHE A 58 -23.02 3.21 12.71
N ARG A 59 -23.96 4.01 12.20
CA ARG A 59 -24.07 4.29 10.78
C ARG A 59 -22.84 5.03 10.23
N ASP A 60 -22.35 6.03 10.95
CA ASP A 60 -21.21 6.82 10.48
C ASP A 60 -19.93 6.00 10.51
N LEU A 61 -19.69 5.23 11.58
CA LEU A 61 -18.53 4.34 11.62
C LEU A 61 -18.63 3.23 10.56
N HIS A 62 -19.81 2.63 10.37
CA HIS A 62 -20.05 1.64 9.31
C HIS A 62 -19.69 2.17 7.91
N LEU A 63 -20.06 3.41 7.58
CA LEU A 63 -19.71 4.02 6.30
C LEU A 63 -18.24 4.42 6.21
N GLN A 64 -17.67 4.98 7.29
CA GLN A 64 -16.27 5.39 7.33
C GLN A 64 -15.31 4.19 7.18
N LEU A 65 -15.70 3.01 7.67
CA LEU A 65 -14.94 1.78 7.51
C LEU A 65 -14.89 1.31 6.04
N ASP A 66 -15.92 1.60 5.24
CA ASP A 66 -15.88 1.30 3.80
C ASP A 66 -14.92 2.22 3.04
N GLU A 67 -14.84 3.49 3.42
CA GLU A 67 -13.83 4.40 2.86
C GLU A 67 -12.40 3.91 3.15
N LEU A 68 -12.16 3.39 4.36
CA LEU A 68 -10.86 2.78 4.70
C LEU A 68 -10.58 1.52 3.88
N VAL A 69 -11.58 0.64 3.74
CA VAL A 69 -11.44 -0.59 2.95
C VAL A 69 -11.14 -0.28 1.49
N ASP A 70 -11.83 0.69 0.91
CA ASP A 70 -11.64 1.07 -0.49
C ASP A 70 -10.24 1.65 -0.71
N ALA A 71 -9.79 2.55 0.17
CA ALA A 71 -8.43 3.10 0.11
C ALA A 71 -7.35 2.01 0.26
N ALA A 72 -7.51 1.08 1.21
CA ALA A 72 -6.56 -0.02 1.41
C ALA A 72 -6.50 -0.98 0.21
N ARG A 73 -7.65 -1.25 -0.44
CA ARG A 73 -7.71 -2.07 -1.66
C ARG A 73 -7.01 -1.39 -2.84
N GLU A 74 -7.32 -0.13 -3.10
CA GLU A 74 -6.68 0.64 -4.18
C GLU A 74 -5.17 0.75 -3.97
N ALA A 75 -4.74 0.98 -2.73
CA ALA A 75 -3.32 0.97 -2.37
C ALA A 75 -2.68 -0.41 -2.56
N SER A 76 -3.36 -1.50 -2.19
CA SER A 76 -2.83 -2.86 -2.39
C SER A 76 -2.61 -3.18 -3.87
N ASP A 77 -3.52 -2.74 -4.74
CA ASP A 77 -3.39 -2.87 -6.20
C ASP A 77 -2.23 -2.03 -6.72
N THR A 78 -2.16 -0.75 -6.33
CA THR A 78 -1.08 0.17 -6.69
C THR A 78 0.30 -0.42 -6.34
N VAL A 79 0.45 -0.99 -5.15
CA VAL A 79 1.71 -1.62 -4.70
C VAL A 79 2.01 -2.89 -5.50
N ALA A 80 1.03 -3.78 -5.66
CA ALA A 80 1.22 -5.03 -6.39
C ALA A 80 1.55 -4.78 -7.87
N GLU A 81 0.85 -3.85 -8.53
CA GLU A 81 1.15 -3.45 -9.91
C GLU A 81 2.49 -2.74 -10.01
N ARG A 82 2.89 -1.92 -9.01
CA ARG A 82 4.23 -1.35 -8.97
C ARG A 82 5.31 -2.43 -8.89
N MET A 83 5.11 -3.46 -8.08
CA MET A 83 6.00 -4.62 -8.05
C MET A 83 6.11 -5.25 -9.44
N ARG A 84 4.98 -5.47 -10.14
CA ARG A 84 4.99 -6.02 -11.50
C ARG A 84 5.69 -5.13 -12.52
N ALA A 85 5.54 -3.81 -12.42
CA ALA A 85 6.19 -2.85 -13.30
C ALA A 85 7.74 -2.87 -13.16
N LEU A 86 8.24 -3.30 -12.00
CA LEU A 86 9.67 -3.44 -11.69
C LEU A 86 10.14 -4.90 -11.73
N ASP A 87 9.40 -5.78 -12.42
CA ASP A 87 9.67 -7.22 -12.57
C ASP A 87 9.66 -8.06 -11.26
N ALA A 88 9.20 -7.52 -10.13
CA ALA A 88 8.95 -8.26 -8.90
C ALA A 88 7.58 -8.96 -8.90
N VAL A 89 7.46 -10.10 -8.23
CA VAL A 89 6.22 -10.93 -8.24
C VAL A 89 5.53 -10.85 -6.87
N PRO A 90 4.34 -10.23 -6.77
CA PRO A 90 3.59 -10.15 -5.51
C PRO A 90 2.92 -11.47 -5.14
N ASP A 91 2.69 -11.69 -3.84
CA ASP A 91 1.88 -12.78 -3.31
C ASP A 91 0.84 -12.27 -2.32
N GLY A 92 -0.40 -12.09 -2.79
CA GLY A 92 -1.55 -11.66 -1.98
C GLY A 92 -2.48 -12.81 -1.56
N ARG A 93 -2.04 -14.07 -1.62
CA ARG A 93 -2.87 -15.22 -1.24
C ARG A 93 -3.13 -15.23 0.27
N SER A 94 -4.29 -15.75 0.67
CA SER A 94 -4.75 -15.76 2.07
C SER A 94 -3.75 -16.39 3.03
N ASP A 95 -3.12 -17.52 2.66
CA ASP A 95 -2.14 -18.19 3.52
C ASP A 95 -0.91 -17.33 3.76
N THR A 96 -0.43 -16.63 2.73
CA THR A 96 0.71 -15.71 2.83
C THR A 96 0.36 -14.53 3.71
N VAL A 97 -0.75 -13.86 3.43
CA VAL A 97 -1.22 -12.71 4.21
C VAL A 97 -1.33 -13.07 5.69
N ALA A 98 -2.06 -14.15 6.02
CA ALA A 98 -2.26 -14.58 7.41
C ALA A 98 -0.95 -14.99 8.12
N ALA A 99 0.02 -15.54 7.38
CA ALA A 99 1.30 -15.97 7.94
C ALA A 99 2.32 -14.83 8.12
N THR A 100 2.18 -13.73 7.37
CA THR A 100 3.23 -12.70 7.28
C THR A 100 2.81 -11.28 7.62
N THR A 101 1.51 -10.99 7.75
CA THR A 101 1.06 -9.65 8.16
C THR A 101 1.59 -9.29 9.55
N SER A 102 1.89 -8.00 9.74
CA SER A 102 2.27 -7.43 11.03
C SER A 102 1.08 -6.97 11.87
N LEU A 103 -0.13 -6.91 11.29
CA LEU A 103 -1.30 -6.37 11.96
C LEU A 103 -1.73 -7.27 13.14
N PRO A 104 -2.11 -6.69 14.29
CA PRO A 104 -2.81 -7.44 15.32
C PRO A 104 -4.10 -8.05 14.76
N GLN A 105 -4.38 -9.30 15.11
CA GLN A 105 -5.59 -9.99 14.67
C GLN A 105 -6.86 -9.25 15.14
N PHE A 106 -7.81 -9.04 14.23
CA PHE A 106 -9.13 -8.51 14.58
C PHE A 106 -9.99 -9.56 15.32
N PRO A 107 -10.65 -9.20 16.44
CA PRO A 107 -11.49 -10.15 17.17
C PRO A 107 -12.77 -10.53 16.40
N SER A 108 -13.30 -11.72 16.69
CA SER A 108 -14.57 -12.18 16.12
C SER A 108 -15.80 -11.67 16.89
N ASN A 109 -16.99 -11.88 16.33
CA ASN A 109 -18.31 -11.50 16.86
C ASN A 109 -18.62 -10.00 16.76
N GLU A 110 -19.78 -9.59 17.29
CA GLU A 110 -20.20 -8.19 17.36
C GLU A 110 -19.34 -7.39 18.34
N ILE A 111 -19.05 -6.15 17.98
CA ILE A 111 -18.18 -5.25 18.75
C ILE A 111 -18.82 -3.87 18.83
N ASN A 112 -18.75 -3.22 19.99
CA ASN A 112 -19.27 -1.87 20.15
C ASN A 112 -18.43 -0.85 19.38
N THR A 113 -19.08 0.20 18.86
CA THR A 113 -18.44 1.31 18.13
C THR A 113 -17.14 1.79 18.77
N GLY A 114 -17.13 2.06 20.08
CA GLY A 114 -15.94 2.57 20.77
C GLY A 114 -14.74 1.61 20.68
N ASP A 115 -14.96 0.30 20.81
CA ASP A 115 -13.89 -0.69 20.70
C ASP A 115 -13.43 -0.82 19.23
N VAL A 116 -14.35 -0.77 18.27
CA VAL A 116 -14.01 -0.79 16.82
C VAL A 116 -13.15 0.41 16.44
N VAL A 117 -13.47 1.61 16.95
CA VAL A 117 -12.67 2.82 16.72
C VAL A 117 -11.21 2.59 17.15
N ASP A 118 -10.99 2.05 18.34
CA ASP A 118 -9.64 1.86 18.88
C ASP A 118 -8.87 0.74 18.15
N LEU A 119 -9.54 -0.37 17.85
CA LEU A 119 -8.97 -1.51 17.12
C LEU A 119 -8.54 -1.10 15.71
N VAL A 120 -9.47 -0.53 14.94
CA VAL A 120 -9.20 -0.14 13.55
C VAL A 120 -8.16 0.97 13.48
N THR A 121 -8.19 1.93 14.40
CA THR A 121 -7.13 2.96 14.49
C THR A 121 -5.75 2.32 14.68
N THR A 122 -5.66 1.30 15.54
CA THR A 122 -4.40 0.59 15.81
C THR A 122 -3.92 -0.17 14.56
N GLN A 123 -4.82 -0.86 13.86
CA GLN A 123 -4.47 -1.62 12.64
C GLN A 123 -4.06 -0.69 11.48
N THR A 124 -4.75 0.43 11.31
CA THR A 124 -4.36 1.45 10.32
C THR A 124 -2.98 2.00 10.63
N TYR A 125 -2.68 2.32 11.89
CA TYR A 125 -1.33 2.79 12.25
C TYR A 125 -0.26 1.71 12.18
N ALA A 126 -0.57 0.43 12.43
CA ALA A 126 0.36 -0.67 12.20
C ALA A 126 0.73 -0.79 10.70
N THR A 127 -0.26 -0.63 9.83
CA THR A 127 -0.04 -0.60 8.37
C THR A 127 0.87 0.58 7.98
N VAL A 128 0.58 1.78 8.49
CA VAL A 128 1.40 2.98 8.26
C VAL A 128 2.82 2.80 8.80
N ASP A 129 2.98 2.16 9.96
CA ASP A 129 4.29 1.87 10.56
C ASP A 129 5.13 0.97 9.65
N THR A 130 4.56 -0.10 9.08
CA THR A 130 5.24 -0.93 8.07
C THR A 130 5.69 -0.11 6.87
N ILE A 131 4.85 0.81 6.36
CA ILE A 131 5.20 1.65 5.21
C ILE A 131 6.35 2.60 5.57
N ARG A 132 6.29 3.22 6.76
CA ARG A 132 7.34 4.12 7.27
C ARG A 132 8.65 3.39 7.55
N ASP A 133 8.61 2.15 8.04
CA ASP A 133 9.78 1.31 8.28
C ASP A 133 10.56 0.98 7.00
N VAL A 134 9.85 0.70 5.89
CA VAL A 134 10.51 0.39 4.61
C VAL A 134 10.88 1.63 3.79
N HIS A 135 10.34 2.80 4.13
CA HIS A 135 10.38 4.01 3.33
C HIS A 135 11.79 4.37 2.83
N ASP A 136 12.76 4.55 3.73
CA ASP A 136 14.10 5.04 3.36
C ASP A 136 14.84 4.08 2.43
N ALA A 137 14.64 2.77 2.62
CA ALA A 137 15.23 1.75 1.76
C ALA A 137 14.56 1.72 0.38
N VAL A 138 13.25 1.97 0.31
CA VAL A 138 12.52 2.09 -0.96
C VAL A 138 12.95 3.35 -1.71
N ASP A 139 13.03 4.50 -1.03
CA ASP A 139 13.44 5.77 -1.63
C ASP A 139 14.87 5.73 -2.16
N ALA A 140 15.78 5.05 -1.44
CA ALA A 140 17.16 4.87 -1.88
C ALA A 140 17.29 4.02 -3.16
N ASP A 141 16.37 3.08 -3.40
CA ASP A 141 16.40 2.20 -4.58
C ASP A 141 15.59 2.78 -5.75
N ASP A 142 14.41 3.35 -5.48
CA ASP A 142 13.52 3.93 -6.48
C ASP A 142 12.62 5.04 -5.89
N PRO A 143 13.00 6.32 -6.02
CA PRO A 143 12.21 7.45 -5.53
C PRO A 143 10.80 7.56 -6.13
N SER A 144 10.57 7.02 -7.33
CA SER A 144 9.21 7.01 -7.90
C SER A 144 8.28 6.05 -7.15
N THR A 145 8.80 5.03 -6.48
CA THR A 145 8.01 4.17 -5.61
C THR A 145 7.78 4.81 -4.24
N SER A 146 8.73 5.60 -3.70
CA SER A 146 8.54 6.29 -2.43
C SER A 146 7.43 7.34 -2.48
N ASP A 147 7.25 8.03 -3.62
CA ASP A 147 6.11 8.93 -3.87
C ASP A 147 4.76 8.19 -3.65
N LEU A 148 4.62 6.96 -4.15
CA LEU A 148 3.41 6.14 -3.93
C LEU A 148 3.22 5.82 -2.44
N LEU A 149 4.31 5.56 -1.72
CA LEU A 149 4.24 5.31 -0.28
C LEU A 149 3.80 6.56 0.49
N HIS A 150 4.18 7.77 0.06
CA HIS A 150 3.70 9.02 0.65
C HIS A 150 2.19 9.17 0.49
N GLU A 151 1.67 8.94 -0.72
CA GLU A 151 0.23 9.04 -0.98
C GLU A 151 -0.58 8.06 -0.12
N ILE A 152 -0.07 6.82 0.06
CA ILE A 152 -0.71 5.82 0.92
C ILE A 152 -0.64 6.23 2.40
N ILE A 153 0.51 6.72 2.89
CA ILE A 153 0.67 7.22 4.26
C ILE A 153 -0.33 8.34 4.53
N ASP A 154 -0.37 9.35 3.66
CA ASP A 154 -1.24 10.52 3.82
C ASP A 154 -2.72 10.13 3.87
N SER A 155 -3.13 9.22 2.99
CA SER A 155 -4.50 8.70 2.94
C SER A 155 -4.87 7.94 4.21
N LEU A 156 -4.04 6.99 4.63
CA LEU A 156 -4.32 6.15 5.80
C LEU A 156 -4.29 6.95 7.11
N GLU A 157 -3.35 7.89 7.27
CA GLU A 157 -3.30 8.73 8.47
C GLU A 157 -4.51 9.69 8.57
N LYS A 158 -5.00 10.19 7.43
CA LYS A 158 -6.25 10.95 7.38
C LYS A 158 -7.45 10.10 7.81
N LEU A 159 -7.57 8.88 7.29
CA LEU A 159 -8.67 7.97 7.65
C LEU A 159 -8.60 7.55 9.12
N ALA A 160 -7.39 7.29 9.65
CA ALA A 160 -7.17 7.03 11.06
C ALA A 160 -7.60 8.22 11.93
N TRP A 161 -7.33 9.46 11.50
CA TRP A 161 -7.84 10.66 12.17
C TRP A 161 -9.36 10.73 12.18
N MET A 162 -10.00 10.51 11.02
CA MET A 162 -11.47 10.53 10.90
C MET A 162 -12.12 9.52 11.83
N ILE A 163 -11.58 8.29 11.92
CA ILE A 163 -12.08 7.22 12.80
C ILE A 163 -11.81 7.54 14.28
N LYS A 164 -10.54 7.77 14.66
CA LYS A 164 -10.15 7.92 16.08
C LYS A 164 -10.73 9.15 16.76
N SER A 165 -11.20 10.12 15.98
CA SER A 165 -11.82 11.34 16.52
C SER A 165 -13.13 11.06 17.27
N GLU A 166 -13.85 9.99 16.94
CA GLU A 166 -15.06 9.54 17.66
C GLU A 166 -14.81 9.32 19.17
N ASN A 167 -13.66 8.75 19.54
CA ASN A 167 -13.32 8.43 20.93
C ASN A 167 -12.60 9.57 21.70
N ARG A 168 -12.37 10.74 21.07
CA ARG A 168 -11.60 11.83 21.70
C ARG A 168 -12.40 12.53 22.80
N LYS A 169 -11.71 12.89 23.88
CA LYS A 169 -12.25 13.63 25.03
C LYS A 169 -11.45 14.91 25.28
N ILE A 170 -12.10 15.91 25.85
CA ILE A 170 -11.51 17.19 26.32
C ILE A 170 -11.62 17.23 27.84
#